data_AF-A0A5P2UYU9-F1
#
_entry.id   AF-A0A5P2UYU9-F1
#
_cell.length_a   1.000
_cell.length_b   1.000
_cell.length_c   1.000
_cell.angle_alpha   90.00
_cell.angle_beta   90.00
_cell.angle_gamma   90.00
#
_symmetry.space_group_name_H-M   'P 1'
#
loop_
_entity.id
_entity.type
_entity.pdbx_description
1 polymer ?
#
loop_
_entity_poly.entity_id
_entity_poly.type
_entity_poly.pdbx_seq_one_letter_code
_entity_poly.pdbx_strand_id
1 'polypeptide(L)' 'MCAAVAPEVFALEDEHASVRQPETGEDPRLLDAADICPAQAITVHEDGTLIAPRR' A
#
# COMPACT_ATOMS: atom_id res chain seq x y z
N MET A 1 -0.85 0.96 -9.93
CA MET A 1 -0.01 -0.23 -9.64
C MET A 1 -0.45 -0.90 -8.34
N CYS A 2 -0.58 -0.17 -7.23
CA CYS A 2 -1.05 -0.70 -5.93
C CYS A 2 -2.38 -1.48 -6.01
N ALA A 3 -3.42 -0.94 -6.64
CA ALA A 3 -4.70 -1.65 -6.82
C ALA A 3 -4.60 -2.92 -7.68
N ALA A 4 -3.55 -3.08 -8.49
CA ALA A 4 -3.30 -4.33 -9.21
C ALA A 4 -2.55 -5.35 -8.33
N VAL A 5 -1.76 -4.88 -7.35
CA VAL A 5 -1.01 -5.72 -6.41
C VAL A 5 -1.88 -6.22 -5.26
N ALA A 6 -2.71 -5.34 -4.69
CA ALA A 6 -3.62 -5.66 -3.59
C ALA A 6 -4.99 -4.96 -3.79
N PRO A 7 -5.83 -5.43 -4.73
CA PRO A 7 -7.15 -4.84 -5.03
C PRO A 7 -8.14 -4.87 -3.84
N GLU A 8 -7.89 -5.71 -2.85
CA GLU A 8 -8.67 -5.80 -1.61
C GLU A 8 -8.41 -4.60 -0.69
N VAL A 9 -7.21 -4.01 -0.79
CA VAL A 9 -6.72 -2.95 0.11
C VAL A 9 -6.76 -1.59 -0.58
N PHE A 10 -6.48 -1.53 -1.88
CA PHE A 10 -6.45 -0.28 -2.63
C PHE A 10 -7.59 -0.20 -3.65
N ALA A 11 -8.28 0.93 -3.66
CA ALA A 11 -9.10 1.35 -4.79
C ALA A 11 -8.25 2.12 -5.79
N LEU A 12 -8.59 2.05 -7.07
CA LEU A 12 -8.24 3.09 -8.03
C LEU A 12 -9.55 3.70 -8.52
N GLU A 13 -9.72 4.98 -8.25
CA GLU A 13 -10.91 5.75 -8.61
C GLU A 13 -10.42 6.92 -9.47
N ASP A 14 -10.83 6.91 -10.74
CA ASP A 14 -10.32 7.79 -11.78
C ASP A 14 -8.78 7.79 -11.85
N GLU A 15 -8.15 8.88 -11.45
CA GLU A 15 -6.70 9.10 -11.51
C GLU A 15 -6.00 8.86 -10.16
N HIS A 16 -6.75 8.60 -9.09
CA HIS A 16 -6.22 8.51 -7.74
C HIS A 16 -6.45 7.15 -7.10
N ALA A 17 -5.41 6.64 -6.43
CA ALA A 17 -5.54 5.47 -5.59
C ALA A 17 -5.90 5.88 -4.14
N SER A 18 -6.75 5.10 -3.48
CA SER A 18 -7.13 5.29 -2.09
C SER A 18 -7.09 3.96 -1.33
N VAL A 19 -6.93 4.02 -0.01
CA VAL A 19 -6.96 2.84 0.87
C VAL A 19 -8.41 2.53 1.24
N ARG A 20 -8.90 1.35 0.87
CA ARG A 20 -10.22 0.83 1.27
C ARG A 20 -10.19 0.16 2.64
N GLN A 21 -9.11 -0.54 2.93
CA GLN A 21 -8.93 -1.29 4.16
C GLN A 21 -7.59 -0.88 4.81
N PRO A 22 -7.60 0.05 5.80
CA PRO A 22 -6.38 0.58 6.39
C PRO A 22 -5.69 -0.37 7.36
N GLU A 23 -6.41 -1.39 7.85
CA GLU A 23 -5.89 -2.40 8.76
C GLU A 23 -6.08 -3.79 8.14
N THR A 24 -4.99 -4.52 8.01
CA THR A 24 -4.96 -5.87 7.45
C THR A 24 -4.20 -6.79 8.39
N GLY A 25 -4.36 -8.11 8.19
CA GLY A 25 -3.37 -9.05 8.72
C GLY A 25 -2.04 -8.93 7.97
N GLU A 26 -1.12 -9.86 8.25
CA GLU A 26 0.15 -9.96 7.52
C GLU A 26 -0.12 -10.13 6.02
N ASP A 27 0.23 -9.11 5.23
CA ASP A 27 0.12 -9.15 3.77
C ASP A 27 1.40 -8.58 3.13
N PRO A 28 2.33 -9.44 2.68
CA PRO A 28 3.61 -8.98 2.12
C PRO A 28 3.42 -8.15 0.85
N ARG A 29 2.28 -8.26 0.16
CA ARG A 29 1.97 -7.47 -1.05
C ARG A 29 1.90 -5.98 -0.75
N LEU A 30 1.61 -5.57 0.49
CA LEU A 30 1.57 -4.17 0.88
C LEU A 30 2.96 -3.53 0.87
N LEU A 31 3.99 -4.29 1.25
CA LEU A 31 5.37 -3.84 1.18
C LEU A 31 5.78 -3.62 -0.28
N ASP A 32 5.46 -4.58 -1.15
CA ASP A 32 5.74 -4.47 -2.58
C ASP A 32 4.99 -3.28 -3.20
N ALA A 33 3.72 -3.09 -2.86
CA ALA A 33 2.91 -1.96 -3.34
C ALA A 33 3.51 -0.60 -2.92
N ALA A 34 4.04 -0.50 -1.70
CA ALA A 34 4.71 0.71 -1.22
C ALA A 34 6.03 0.97 -1.95
N ASP A 35 6.86 -0.06 -2.10
CA ASP A 35 8.19 0.05 -2.72
C ASP A 35 8.12 0.44 -4.19
N ILE A 36 7.18 -0.13 -4.95
CA ILE A 36 7.05 0.14 -6.39
C ILE A 36 6.27 1.42 -6.69
N CYS A 37 5.71 2.10 -5.68
CA CYS A 37 4.89 3.29 -5.89
C CYS A 37 5.74 4.45 -6.45
N PRO A 38 5.53 4.88 -7.71
CA PRO A 38 6.36 5.93 -8.31
C PRO A 38 6.16 7.30 -7.64
N ALA A 39 4.97 7.52 -7.06
CA ALA A 39 4.63 8.74 -6.33
C ALA A 39 5.07 8.71 -4.87
N GLN A 40 5.58 7.58 -4.36
CA GLN A 40 5.95 7.39 -2.95
C GLN A 40 4.80 7.74 -1.98
N ALA A 41 3.57 7.39 -2.36
CA ALA A 41 2.34 7.81 -1.68
C ALA A 41 1.79 6.79 -0.67
N ILE A 42 2.47 5.66 -0.50
CA ILE A 42 2.01 4.54 0.35
C ILE A 42 3.04 4.34 1.46
N THR A 43 2.58 4.31 2.69
CA THR A 43 3.37 3.91 3.87
C THR A 43 2.74 2.69 4.52
N VAL A 44 3.57 1.76 4.96
CA VAL A 44 3.12 0.58 5.72
C VAL A 44 3.71 0.67 7.11
N HIS A 45 2.85 0.51 8.12
CA HIS A 45 3.25 0.51 9.51
C HIS A 45 2.92 -0.84 10.17
N GLU A 46 3.83 -1.33 10.99
CA GLU A 46 3.64 -2.47 11.88
C GLU A 46 3.89 -1.98 13.31
N ASP A 47 2.89 -2.12 14.18
CA ASP A 47 2.92 -1.62 15.56
C ASP A 47 3.39 -0.15 15.68
N GLY A 48 2.94 0.69 14.74
CA GLY A 48 3.31 2.11 14.64
C GLY A 48 4.67 2.39 14.01
N THR A 49 5.49 1.37 13.78
CA THR A 49 6.80 1.48 13.12
C THR A 49 6.63 1.49 11.61
N LEU A 50 7.19 2.49 10.93
CA LEU A 50 7.22 2.54 9.47
C LEU A 50 8.16 1.44 8.93
N ILE A 51 7.62 0.50 8.14
CA ILE A 51 8.37 -0.62 7.56
C ILE A 51 8.48 -0.59 6.04
N ALA A 52 7.67 0.23 5.36
CA ALA A 52 7.79 0.49 3.91
C ALA A 52 7.34 1.93 3.57
N PRO A 53 7.90 2.56 2.51
CA PRO A 53 8.81 1.99 1.51
C PRO A 53 10.22 1.75 2.07
N ARG A 54 10.83 0.64 1.66
CA ARG A 54 12.18 0.20 2.07
C ARG A 54 13.20 0.92 1.19
N ARG A 55 14.07 1.75 1.80
CA ARG A 55 15.16 2.45 1.12
C ARG A 55 16.49 1.73 1.27
#